data_AF-S7PLY5-F1
#
_entry.id   AF-S7PLY5-F1
#
_cell.length_a   1.000
_cell.length_b   1.000
_cell.length_c   1.000
_cell.angle_alpha   90.00
_cell.angle_beta   90.00
_cell.angle_gamma   90.00
#
_symmetry.space_group_name_H-M   'P 1'
#
loop_
_entity.id
_entity.type
_entity.pdbx_description
1 polymer ?
#
loop_
_entity_poly.entity_id
_entity_poly.type
_entity_poly.pdbx_seq_one_letter_code
_entity_poly.pdbx_strand_id
1 'polypeptide(L)'
;MTEVTLRESEHLPNHKKGCLLHRGKIKDLFPEGSLDSSTVLVLVNAIYFKGQWNEKFDPKKTEQGQFWLNKDTSKLVQMMKQSNMFKFASLEDMQAKILEIPYKDKDLSMVLLLPNEIDGLQQLEDKLTAEKLIEWTSSRNMSMSHVHVHLPRFKVEQSFDLQVTMKALGMVDAFSSGDADFSGMSGSGGLVISAIVHKAFVEVQRLQLLLA
;
A
#
# COMPACT_ATOMS: atom_id res chain seq x y z
N MET A 1 -5.61 -9.44 -5.71
CA MET A 1 -5.21 -8.11 -6.22
C MET A 1 -6.09 -7.85 -7.43
N THR A 2 -6.86 -6.76 -7.47
CA THR A 2 -7.69 -6.44 -8.64
C THR A 2 -7.11 -5.18 -9.26
N GLU A 3 -6.40 -5.35 -10.37
CA GLU A 3 -5.89 -4.27 -11.21
C GLU A 3 -6.99 -3.90 -12.21
N VAL A 4 -7.32 -2.60 -12.31
CA VAL A 4 -8.27 -2.11 -13.31
C VAL A 4 -7.59 -0.98 -14.07
N THR A 5 -7.17 -1.27 -15.29
CA THR A 5 -6.71 -0.28 -16.27
C THR A 5 -7.94 0.38 -16.88
N LEU A 6 -8.18 1.66 -16.57
CA LEU A 6 -9.22 2.44 -17.27
C LEU A 6 -8.71 2.80 -18.68
N ARG A 7 -9.42 2.35 -19.73
CA ARG A 7 -9.24 2.83 -21.11
C ARG A 7 -10.35 3.81 -21.49
N GLU A 8 -9.91 4.88 -22.13
CA GLU A 8 -10.60 5.94 -22.89
C GLU A 8 -11.84 6.64 -22.29
N SER A 9 -11.69 7.97 -22.22
CA SER A 9 -12.72 8.95 -21.94
C SER A 9 -13.59 9.20 -23.17
N GLU A 10 -14.75 8.54 -23.25
CA GLU A 10 -15.89 9.12 -23.96
C GLU A 10 -16.70 10.01 -23.01
N HIS A 11 -17.11 11.16 -23.54
CA HIS A 11 -17.73 12.29 -22.86
C HIS A 11 -18.70 11.93 -21.71
N LEU A 12 -18.27 12.19 -20.47
CA LEU A 12 -19.14 12.19 -19.30
C LEU A 12 -19.28 13.61 -18.72
N PRO A 13 -20.52 14.11 -18.50
CA PRO A 13 -20.77 15.48 -18.04
C PRO A 13 -20.24 15.76 -16.64
N ASN A 14 -19.83 17.02 -16.43
CA ASN A 14 -18.98 17.57 -15.35
C ASN A 14 -19.43 17.35 -13.89
N HIS A 15 -20.58 16.72 -13.61
CA HIS A 15 -21.07 16.52 -12.23
C HIS A 15 -21.01 15.07 -11.72
N LYS A 16 -20.42 14.12 -12.47
CA LYS A 16 -20.36 12.71 -12.07
C LYS A 16 -18.99 12.05 -12.30
N LYS A 17 -17.87 12.76 -12.10
CA LYS A 17 -16.51 12.16 -12.17
C LYS A 17 -16.09 11.43 -10.87
N GLY A 18 -17.03 11.06 -10.01
CA GLY A 18 -16.79 10.16 -8.88
C GLY A 18 -16.82 8.72 -9.36
N CYS A 19 -15.70 8.20 -9.88
CA CYS A 19 -15.58 6.78 -10.23
C CYS A 19 -15.84 5.94 -8.97
N LEU A 20 -16.92 5.15 -8.95
CA LEU A 20 -17.33 4.29 -7.82
C LEU A 20 -16.44 3.02 -7.72
N LEU A 21 -15.12 3.19 -7.77
CA LEU A 21 -14.18 2.09 -7.59
C LEU A 21 -14.12 1.68 -6.11
N HIS A 22 -13.88 0.38 -5.87
CA HIS A 22 -13.65 -0.19 -4.54
C HIS A 22 -14.75 0.06 -3.50
N ARG A 23 -16.02 -0.20 -3.85
CA ARG A 23 -17.18 -0.05 -2.93
C ARG A 23 -17.29 1.36 -2.31
N GLY A 24 -16.92 2.40 -3.07
CA GLY A 24 -16.97 3.79 -2.64
C GLY A 24 -15.93 4.19 -1.58
N LYS A 25 -14.88 3.37 -1.39
CA LYS A 25 -13.79 3.64 -0.45
C LYS A 25 -12.73 4.55 -1.02
N ILE A 26 -12.59 4.58 -2.34
CA ILE A 26 -11.69 5.47 -3.05
C ILE A 26 -12.57 6.53 -3.71
N LYS A 27 -12.65 7.70 -3.08
CA LYS A 27 -13.38 8.87 -3.57
C LYS A 27 -12.41 9.86 -4.20
N ASP A 28 -12.92 10.72 -5.08
CA ASP A 28 -12.22 11.90 -5.58
C ASP A 28 -10.82 11.58 -6.14
N LEU A 29 -10.76 10.62 -7.07
CA LEU A 29 -9.53 10.24 -7.78
C LEU A 29 -8.94 11.42 -8.57
N PHE A 30 -9.79 12.34 -9.00
CA PHE A 30 -9.42 13.57 -9.68
C PHE A 30 -10.04 14.74 -8.92
N PRO A 31 -9.28 15.42 -8.06
CA PRO A 31 -9.70 16.66 -7.44
C PRO A 31 -10.07 17.71 -8.51
N GLU A 32 -10.95 18.66 -8.17
CA GLU A 32 -11.26 19.75 -9.09
C GLU A 32 -9.98 20.52 -9.47
N GLY A 33 -9.80 20.76 -10.77
CA GLY A 33 -8.58 21.39 -11.32
C GLY A 33 -7.42 20.43 -11.61
N SER A 34 -7.54 19.13 -11.31
CA SER A 34 -6.46 18.15 -11.62
C SER A 34 -6.41 17.74 -13.10
N LEU A 35 -7.43 18.10 -13.89
CA LEU A 35 -7.53 17.82 -15.33
C LEU A 35 -7.98 19.10 -16.03
N ASP A 36 -7.34 19.43 -17.14
CA ASP A 36 -7.65 20.59 -17.97
C ASP A 36 -7.85 20.21 -19.45
N SER A 37 -8.12 21.19 -20.31
CA SER A 37 -8.32 20.97 -21.74
C SER A 37 -7.07 20.51 -22.49
N SER A 38 -5.89 20.56 -21.87
CA SER A 38 -4.63 20.08 -22.42
C SER A 38 -4.27 18.65 -21.99
N THR A 39 -5.07 18.05 -21.10
CA THR A 39 -4.88 16.68 -20.63
C THR A 39 -5.25 15.68 -21.72
N VAL A 40 -4.27 14.89 -22.18
CA VAL A 40 -4.43 13.95 -23.30
C VAL A 40 -4.48 12.49 -22.82
N LEU A 41 -3.71 12.12 -21.80
CA LEU A 41 -3.70 10.75 -21.23
C LEU A 41 -3.41 10.79 -19.73
N VAL A 42 -4.20 10.05 -18.95
CA VAL A 42 -4.00 9.92 -17.49
C VAL A 42 -4.00 8.46 -17.09
N LEU A 43 -2.96 8.06 -16.36
CA LEU A 43 -2.88 6.74 -15.77
C LEU A 43 -3.37 6.79 -14.33
N VAL A 44 -4.34 5.92 -14.01
CA VAL A 44 -4.88 5.80 -12.65
C VAL A 44 -4.65 4.39 -12.16
N ASN A 45 -3.99 4.26 -11.01
CA ASN A 45 -3.92 3.01 -10.27
C ASN A 45 -4.57 3.21 -8.89
N ALA A 46 -5.59 2.43 -8.59
CA ALA A 46 -6.27 2.45 -7.31
C ALA A 46 -6.23 1.07 -6.66
N ILE A 47 -5.69 0.98 -5.44
CA ILE A 47 -5.58 -0.28 -4.70
C ILE A 47 -6.36 -0.16 -3.40
N TYR A 48 -7.32 -1.06 -3.21
CA TYR A 48 -8.02 -1.24 -1.94
C TYR A 48 -7.77 -2.64 -1.41
N PHE A 49 -7.17 -2.73 -0.23
CA PHE A 49 -6.94 -4.00 0.43
C PHE A 49 -7.75 -4.13 1.73
N LYS A 50 -8.56 -5.18 1.78
CA LYS A 50 -9.29 -5.64 2.98
C LYS A 50 -9.29 -7.17 3.02
N GLY A 51 -8.33 -7.75 3.75
CA GLY A 51 -8.21 -9.20 3.93
C GLY A 51 -8.66 -9.65 5.32
N GLN A 52 -9.26 -10.85 5.41
CA GLN A 52 -9.47 -11.53 6.69
C GLN A 52 -8.17 -12.23 7.10
N TRP A 53 -7.72 -12.07 8.34
CA TRP A 53 -6.60 -12.86 8.85
C TRP A 53 -6.92 -14.36 8.82
N ASN A 54 -5.92 -15.21 8.56
CA ASN A 54 -6.07 -16.66 8.71
C ASN A 54 -6.41 -16.98 10.16
N GLU A 55 -5.62 -16.42 11.08
CA GLU A 55 -5.83 -16.48 12.53
C GLU A 55 -6.28 -15.11 13.03
N LYS A 56 -7.54 -15.02 13.46
CA LYS A 56 -8.17 -13.74 13.82
C LYS A 56 -7.75 -13.28 15.21
N PHE A 57 -7.50 -11.98 15.35
CA PHE A 57 -7.37 -11.33 16.66
C PHE A 57 -8.71 -11.34 17.41
N ASP A 58 -8.70 -11.80 18.67
CA ASP A 58 -9.86 -11.74 19.55
C ASP A 58 -10.20 -10.28 19.90
N PRO A 59 -11.41 -9.79 19.60
CA PRO A 59 -11.82 -8.43 19.92
C PRO A 59 -11.72 -8.10 21.42
N LYS A 60 -11.91 -9.09 22.31
CA LYS A 60 -11.83 -8.90 23.76
C LYS A 60 -10.41 -8.66 24.25
N LYS A 61 -9.40 -9.05 23.47
CA LYS A 61 -7.97 -8.84 23.76
C LYS A 61 -7.41 -7.55 23.16
N THR A 62 -8.25 -6.76 22.49
CA THR A 62 -7.83 -5.45 22.00
C THR A 62 -8.08 -4.40 23.07
N GLU A 63 -7.08 -3.60 23.34
CA GLU A 63 -7.11 -2.57 24.38
C GLU A 63 -6.43 -1.30 23.88
N GLN A 64 -6.59 -0.20 24.62
CA GLN A 64 -5.80 0.99 24.39
C GLN A 64 -4.33 0.71 24.75
N GLY A 65 -3.42 1.02 23.84
CA GLY A 65 -1.97 0.91 24.04
C GLY A 65 -1.26 2.15 23.50
N GLN A 66 -0.05 2.40 23.99
CA GLN A 66 0.77 3.48 23.46
C GLN A 66 1.46 3.04 22.15
N PHE A 67 1.38 3.91 21.14
CA PHE A 67 2.16 3.83 19.92
C PHE A 67 3.14 5.00 19.89
N TRP A 68 4.43 4.69 19.90
CA TRP A 68 5.50 5.68 19.94
C TRP A 68 5.80 6.18 18.54
N LEU A 69 5.60 7.48 18.32
CA LEU A 69 5.94 8.14 17.05
C LEU A 69 7.44 8.46 16.97
N ASN A 70 8.05 8.65 18.14
CA ASN A 70 9.47 8.83 18.39
C ASN A 70 9.73 8.51 19.88
N LYS A 71 10.97 8.67 20.35
CA LYS A 71 11.37 8.34 21.73
C LYS A 71 10.61 9.11 22.82
N ASP A 72 10.07 10.29 22.49
CA ASP A 72 9.49 11.21 23.48
C ASP A 72 7.96 11.38 23.32
N THR A 73 7.42 11.01 22.15
CA THR A 73 6.03 11.28 21.78
C THR A 73 5.29 9.99 21.46
N SER A 74 4.20 9.73 22.18
CA SER A 74 3.31 8.61 21.92
C SER A 74 1.86 9.06 21.69
N LYS A 75 1.09 8.19 21.03
CA LYS A 75 -0.37 8.32 20.87
C LYS A 75 -1.06 7.05 21.33
N LEU A 76 -2.25 7.20 21.91
CA LEU A 76 -3.08 6.05 22.26
C LEU A 76 -3.73 5.47 21.00
N VAL A 77 -3.63 4.15 20.85
CA VAL A 77 -4.19 3.40 19.72
C VAL A 77 -4.90 2.14 20.22
N GLN A 78 -5.83 1.63 19.42
CA GLN A 78 -6.43 0.32 19.66
C GLN A 78 -5.43 -0.77 19.25
N MET A 79 -4.79 -1.39 20.23
CA MET A 79 -3.75 -2.40 20.05
C MET A 79 -4.37 -3.80 20.05
N MET A 80 -4.34 -4.48 18.91
CA MET A 80 -4.82 -5.86 18.80
C MET A 80 -3.73 -6.81 19.29
N LYS A 81 -4.10 -7.86 20.03
CA LYS A 81 -3.16 -8.81 20.62
C LYS A 81 -3.51 -10.26 20.27
N GLN A 82 -2.51 -11.05 19.90
CA GLN A 82 -2.62 -12.51 19.80
C GLN A 82 -1.27 -13.20 20.04
N SER A 83 -1.34 -14.48 20.38
CA SER A 83 -0.16 -15.34 20.50
C SER A 83 -0.40 -16.57 19.63
N ASN A 84 0.44 -16.79 18.63
CA ASN A 84 0.29 -17.94 17.73
C ASN A 84 1.64 -18.29 17.08
N MET A 85 1.67 -19.36 16.30
CA MET A 85 2.80 -19.73 15.47
C MET A 85 2.79 -18.91 14.17
N PHE A 86 3.84 -18.14 13.92
CA PHE A 86 4.03 -17.37 12.71
C PHE A 86 5.43 -17.59 12.15
N LYS A 87 5.59 -17.40 10.85
CA LYS A 87 6.93 -17.30 10.26
C LYS A 87 7.56 -16.00 10.74
N PHE A 88 8.76 -16.11 11.28
CA PHE A 88 9.46 -15.02 11.95
C PHE A 88 10.97 -15.16 11.76
N ALA A 89 11.67 -14.02 11.71
CA ALA A 89 13.13 -13.97 11.83
C ALA A 89 13.58 -12.70 12.56
N SER A 90 14.70 -12.81 13.27
CA SER A 90 15.45 -11.67 13.78
C SER A 90 16.52 -11.32 12.75
N LEU A 91 16.58 -10.04 12.36
CA LEU A 91 17.55 -9.51 11.41
C LEU A 91 18.61 -8.74 12.20
N GLU A 92 19.61 -9.45 12.72
CA GLU A 92 20.63 -8.90 13.63
C GLU A 92 21.45 -7.79 12.97
N ASP A 93 21.84 -7.96 11.70
CA ASP A 93 22.56 -6.97 10.90
C ASP A 93 21.79 -5.67 10.65
N MET A 94 20.46 -5.76 10.71
CA MET A 94 19.52 -4.66 10.51
C MET A 94 18.94 -4.11 11.82
N GLN A 95 19.24 -4.74 12.95
CA GLN A 95 18.62 -4.43 14.25
C GLN A 95 17.08 -4.39 14.14
N ALA A 96 16.51 -5.38 13.45
CA ALA A 96 15.08 -5.44 13.14
C ALA A 96 14.52 -6.86 13.29
N LYS A 97 13.20 -6.98 13.21
CA LYS A 97 12.47 -8.24 13.19
C LYS A 97 11.56 -8.27 11.97
N ILE A 98 11.37 -9.44 11.39
CA ILE A 98 10.43 -9.67 10.30
C ILE A 98 9.40 -10.73 10.68
N LEU A 99 8.13 -10.46 10.41
CA LEU A 99 7.00 -11.32 10.75
C LEU A 99 6.05 -11.44 9.55
N GLU A 100 5.68 -12.65 9.18
CA GLU A 100 4.68 -12.93 8.14
C GLU A 100 3.35 -13.36 8.80
N ILE A 101 2.29 -12.58 8.59
CA ILE A 101 0.94 -12.87 9.07
C ILE A 101 0.05 -13.21 7.88
N PRO A 102 -0.36 -14.48 7.70
CA PRO A 102 -1.16 -14.89 6.56
C PRO A 102 -2.61 -14.39 6.67
N TYR A 103 -3.18 -14.02 5.53
CA TYR A 103 -4.61 -13.87 5.35
C TYR A 103 -5.28 -15.24 5.15
N LYS A 104 -6.61 -15.24 5.21
CA LYS A 104 -7.45 -16.42 5.00
C LYS A 104 -7.06 -17.10 3.68
N ASP A 105 -7.07 -18.42 3.71
CA ASP A 105 -6.70 -19.30 2.58
C ASP A 105 -5.19 -19.26 2.22
N LYS A 106 -4.40 -18.39 2.87
CA LYS A 106 -2.93 -18.27 2.77
C LYS A 106 -2.39 -17.90 1.39
N ASP A 107 -3.25 -17.43 0.48
CA ASP A 107 -2.85 -16.89 -0.83
C ASP A 107 -2.13 -15.54 -0.72
N LEU A 108 -2.37 -14.81 0.38
CA LEU A 108 -1.77 -13.51 0.67
C LEU A 108 -1.28 -13.47 2.11
N SER A 109 -0.21 -12.73 2.34
CA SER A 109 0.32 -12.46 3.68
C SER A 109 0.67 -10.98 3.84
N MET A 110 0.56 -10.47 5.06
CA MET A 110 1.19 -9.22 5.45
C MET A 110 2.58 -9.52 6.02
N VAL A 111 3.59 -8.86 5.48
CA VAL A 111 4.95 -8.91 6.01
C VAL A 111 5.21 -7.63 6.79
N LEU A 112 5.59 -7.76 8.06
CA LEU A 112 5.89 -6.66 8.95
C LEU A 112 7.39 -6.65 9.24
N LEU A 113 8.07 -5.56 8.87
CA LEU A 113 9.44 -5.28 9.31
C LEU A 113 9.36 -4.26 10.44
N LEU A 114 9.91 -4.62 11.60
CA LEU A 114 9.85 -3.82 12.82
C LEU A 114 11.28 -3.60 13.34
N PRO A 115 11.79 -2.35 13.35
CA PRO A 115 13.04 -2.03 14.04
C PRO A 115 12.97 -2.40 15.52
N ASN A 116 14.10 -2.81 16.10
CA ASN A 116 14.19 -3.11 17.53
C ASN A 116 14.08 -1.84 18.39
N GLU A 117 14.57 -0.71 17.87
CA GLU A 117 14.53 0.61 18.52
C GLU A 117 13.46 1.52 17.92
N ILE A 118 12.86 2.39 18.74
CA ILE A 118 11.75 3.29 18.34
C ILE A 118 12.14 4.22 17.17
N ASP A 119 13.39 4.69 17.14
CA ASP A 119 13.93 5.58 16.11
C ASP A 119 14.76 4.83 15.05
N GLY A 120 14.69 3.50 15.01
CA GLY A 120 15.48 2.66 14.10
C GLY A 120 14.98 2.61 12.66
N LEU A 121 13.82 3.20 12.34
CA LEU A 121 13.20 3.07 11.02
C LEU A 121 14.05 3.66 9.90
N GLN A 122 14.67 4.83 10.11
CA GLN A 122 15.52 5.47 9.09
C GLN A 122 16.69 4.57 8.69
N GLN A 123 17.40 3.99 9.67
CA GLN A 123 18.53 3.10 9.41
C GLN A 123 18.12 1.82 8.68
N LEU A 124 16.89 1.34 8.95
CA LEU A 124 16.32 0.20 8.26
C LEU A 124 16.01 0.55 6.80
N GLU A 125 15.39 1.70 6.54
CA GLU A 125 15.08 2.19 5.19
C GLU A 125 16.35 2.42 4.35
N ASP A 126 17.39 3.04 4.91
CA ASP A 126 18.66 3.33 4.21
C ASP A 126 19.38 2.06 3.74
N LYS A 127 19.16 0.93 4.43
CA LYS A 127 19.79 -0.35 4.16
C LYS A 127 18.89 -1.33 3.41
N LEU A 128 17.62 -0.97 3.18
CA LEU A 128 16.63 -1.84 2.56
C LEU A 128 16.85 -1.87 1.04
N THR A 129 17.01 -3.08 0.50
CA THR A 129 17.08 -3.31 -0.95
C THR A 129 16.11 -4.41 -1.37
N ALA A 130 15.84 -4.51 -2.67
CA ALA A 130 14.98 -5.57 -3.21
C ALA A 130 15.55 -6.96 -2.93
N GLU A 131 16.87 -7.14 -3.09
CA GLU A 131 17.57 -8.40 -2.86
C GLU A 131 17.44 -8.84 -1.40
N LYS A 132 17.68 -7.91 -0.47
CA LYS A 132 17.51 -8.16 0.97
C LYS A 132 16.08 -8.52 1.35
N LEU A 133 15.10 -7.80 0.79
CA LEU A 133 13.69 -8.10 1.08
C LEU A 133 13.30 -9.50 0.59
N ILE A 134 13.73 -9.89 -0.61
CA ILE A 134 13.52 -11.24 -1.16
C ILE A 134 14.22 -12.29 -0.29
N GLU A 135 15.46 -12.02 0.11
CA GLU A 135 16.24 -12.90 0.99
C GLU A 135 15.51 -13.13 2.33
N TRP A 136 15.17 -12.06 3.05
CA TRP A 136 14.56 -12.15 4.39
C TRP A 136 13.17 -12.79 4.37
N THR A 137 12.39 -12.57 3.32
CA THR A 137 11.05 -13.15 3.16
C THR A 137 11.05 -14.56 2.58
N SER A 138 12.22 -15.09 2.21
CA SER A 138 12.32 -16.46 1.71
C SER A 138 11.94 -17.47 2.79
N SER A 139 11.31 -18.58 2.37
CA SER A 139 10.91 -19.66 3.28
C SER A 139 12.08 -20.32 4.03
N ARG A 140 13.32 -20.07 3.59
CA ARG A 140 14.55 -20.59 4.23
C ARG A 140 14.99 -19.74 5.41
N ASN A 141 14.71 -18.44 5.37
CA ASN A 141 15.21 -17.48 6.36
C ASN A 141 14.19 -17.16 7.45
N MET A 142 12.91 -17.46 7.23
CA MET A 142 11.87 -17.36 8.26
C MET A 142 11.53 -18.73 8.83
N SER A 143 11.54 -18.84 10.15
CA SER A 143 11.17 -20.07 10.87
C SER A 143 9.82 -19.91 11.56
N MET A 144 9.06 -20.99 11.67
CA MET A 144 7.82 -20.99 12.44
C MET A 144 8.13 -20.88 13.93
N SER A 145 7.76 -19.76 14.54
CA SER A 145 8.03 -19.42 15.94
C SER A 145 6.75 -19.03 16.67
N HIS A 146 6.69 -19.29 17.97
CA HIS A 146 5.61 -18.77 18.81
C HIS A 146 5.84 -17.27 19.08
N VAL A 147 4.96 -16.41 18.55
CA VAL A 147 5.13 -14.95 18.63
C VAL A 147 3.92 -14.31 19.32
N HIS A 148 4.21 -13.43 20.28
CA HIS A 148 3.24 -12.52 20.87
C HIS A 148 3.13 -11.25 20.01
N VAL A 149 2.08 -11.17 19.21
CA VAL A 149 1.87 -10.08 18.26
C VAL A 149 1.00 -9.00 18.90
N HIS A 150 1.54 -7.78 18.97
CA HIS A 150 0.81 -6.56 19.27
C HIS A 150 0.79 -5.69 18.01
N LEU A 151 -0.38 -5.53 17.39
CA LEU A 151 -0.53 -4.83 16.12
C LEU A 151 -1.60 -3.73 16.27
N PRO A 152 -1.28 -2.44 16.03
CA PRO A 152 -2.28 -1.40 16.06
C PRO A 152 -3.35 -1.64 14.99
N ARG A 153 -4.61 -1.36 15.33
CA ARG A 153 -5.65 -1.21 14.32
C ARG A 153 -5.41 0.10 13.58
N PHE A 154 -5.24 0.05 12.26
CA PHE A 154 -4.99 1.24 11.47
C PHE A 154 -5.75 1.23 10.15
N LYS A 155 -5.92 2.43 9.61
CA LYS A 155 -6.46 2.71 8.28
C LYS A 155 -5.53 3.73 7.66
N VAL A 156 -4.97 3.40 6.51
CA VAL A 156 -4.12 4.30 5.72
C VAL A 156 -4.82 4.53 4.39
N GLU A 157 -4.98 5.79 4.03
CA GLU A 157 -5.45 6.24 2.73
C GLU A 157 -4.46 7.28 2.24
N GLN A 158 -3.85 7.04 1.08
CA GLN A 158 -2.87 7.94 0.48
C GLN A 158 -3.13 8.10 -1.02
N SER A 159 -2.91 9.31 -1.50
CA SER A 159 -2.93 9.66 -2.92
C SER A 159 -1.56 10.20 -3.31
N PHE A 160 -1.04 9.73 -4.43
CA PHE A 160 0.26 10.13 -4.96
C PHE A 160 0.07 10.61 -6.40
N ASP A 161 0.65 11.77 -6.71
CA ASP A 161 1.01 12.09 -8.09
C ASP A 161 2.41 11.53 -8.34
N LEU A 162 2.50 10.56 -9.23
CA LEU A 162 3.74 9.84 -9.51
C LEU A 162 4.50 10.44 -10.69
N GLN A 163 4.01 11.49 -11.36
CA GLN A 163 4.69 12.03 -12.54
C GLN A 163 6.13 12.45 -12.22
N VAL A 164 6.34 13.24 -11.17
CA VAL A 164 7.68 13.73 -10.78
C VAL A 164 8.58 12.56 -10.39
N THR A 165 8.06 11.62 -9.61
CA THR A 165 8.80 10.43 -9.16
C THR A 165 9.21 9.54 -10.34
N MET A 166 8.30 9.28 -11.28
CA MET A 166 8.57 8.43 -12.45
C MET A 166 9.58 9.07 -13.39
N LYS A 167 9.52 10.41 -13.58
CA LYS A 167 10.57 11.16 -14.29
C LYS A 167 11.94 11.00 -13.62
N ALA A 168 12.00 11.15 -12.30
CA ALA A 168 13.24 10.97 -11.54
C ALA A 168 13.80 9.54 -11.62
N LEU A 169 12.92 8.54 -11.79
CA LEU A 169 13.28 7.13 -12.01
C LEU A 169 13.65 6.81 -13.48
N GLY A 170 13.63 7.79 -14.38
CA GLY A 170 14.08 7.65 -15.77
C GLY A 170 12.97 7.49 -16.81
N MET A 171 11.70 7.49 -16.41
CA MET A 171 10.57 7.54 -17.33
C MET A 171 10.34 8.98 -17.76
N VAL A 172 11.17 9.52 -18.66
CA VAL A 172 11.10 10.94 -19.06
C VAL A 172 10.29 11.11 -20.35
N ASP A 173 10.59 10.29 -21.37
CA ASP A 173 10.01 10.37 -22.72
C ASP A 173 8.48 10.25 -22.72
N ALA A 174 7.95 9.38 -21.85
CA ALA A 174 6.51 9.15 -21.68
C ALA A 174 5.71 10.42 -21.35
N PHE A 175 6.38 11.48 -20.85
CA PHE A 175 5.80 12.77 -20.50
C PHE A 175 6.23 13.91 -21.42
N SER A 176 7.02 13.63 -22.47
CA SER A 176 7.50 14.60 -23.45
C SER A 176 6.70 14.46 -24.74
N SER A 177 6.11 15.54 -25.24
CA SER A 177 5.36 15.51 -26.50
C SER A 177 6.24 15.24 -27.73
N GLY A 178 7.55 15.46 -27.62
CA GLY A 178 8.51 15.23 -28.71
C GLY A 178 9.05 13.80 -28.75
N ASP A 179 9.11 13.13 -27.59
CA ASP A 179 9.80 11.84 -27.43
C ASP A 179 8.83 10.69 -27.08
N ALA A 180 7.61 10.99 -26.61
CA ALA A 180 6.63 9.99 -26.27
C ALA A 180 6.16 9.21 -27.51
N ASP A 181 6.43 7.90 -27.52
CA ASP A 181 5.88 6.99 -28.50
C ASP A 181 4.83 6.06 -27.88
N PHE A 182 3.56 6.47 -27.99
CA PHE A 182 2.39 5.63 -27.71
C PHE A 182 1.62 5.29 -28.99
N SER A 183 2.31 5.18 -30.14
CA SER A 183 1.70 4.83 -31.43
C SER A 183 0.93 3.50 -31.38
N GLY A 184 1.33 2.57 -30.52
CA GLY A 184 0.59 1.33 -30.27
C GLY A 184 -0.82 1.52 -29.68
N MET A 185 -1.14 2.70 -29.15
CA MET A 185 -2.47 3.06 -28.64
C MET A 185 -3.30 3.88 -29.63
N SER A 186 -2.74 4.96 -30.20
CA SER A 186 -3.49 5.89 -31.07
C SER A 186 -3.29 5.68 -32.58
N GLY A 187 -2.34 4.84 -32.99
CA GLY A 187 -1.96 4.60 -34.38
C GLY A 187 -1.28 5.79 -35.10
N SER A 188 -1.39 7.00 -34.57
CA SER A 188 -0.97 8.25 -35.23
C SER A 188 -0.04 9.14 -34.37
N GLY A 189 0.44 8.62 -33.23
CA GLY A 189 1.29 9.38 -32.30
C GLY A 189 0.51 10.44 -31.52
N GLY A 190 1.22 11.42 -30.96
CA GLY A 190 0.64 12.62 -30.32
C GLY A 190 0.06 12.42 -28.91
N LEU A 191 0.03 11.19 -28.42
CA LEU A 191 -0.29 10.90 -27.03
C LEU A 191 0.94 11.16 -26.16
N VAL A 192 0.71 11.72 -24.98
CA VAL A 192 1.71 11.90 -23.93
C VAL A 192 1.02 11.71 -22.59
N ILE A 193 1.68 11.08 -21.62
CA ILE A 193 1.12 10.98 -20.27
C ILE A 193 1.10 12.38 -19.67
N SER A 194 -0.11 12.87 -19.38
CA SER A 194 -0.33 14.15 -18.72
C SER A 194 -0.23 14.01 -17.20
N ALA A 195 -0.70 12.91 -16.63
CA ALA A 195 -0.63 12.64 -15.19
C ALA A 195 -0.59 11.14 -14.86
N ILE A 196 0.01 10.79 -13.72
CA ILE A 196 -0.07 9.45 -13.11
C ILE A 196 -0.58 9.58 -11.69
N VAL A 197 -1.80 9.13 -11.44
CA VAL A 197 -2.43 9.18 -10.12
C VAL A 197 -2.45 7.78 -9.52
N HIS A 198 -1.83 7.63 -8.35
CA HIS A 198 -1.90 6.40 -7.57
C HIS A 198 -2.63 6.64 -6.25
N LYS A 199 -3.71 5.89 -5.99
CA LYS A 199 -4.45 5.99 -4.73
C LYS A 199 -4.49 4.63 -4.03
N ALA A 200 -3.94 4.57 -2.82
CA ALA A 200 -3.85 3.35 -2.03
C ALA A 200 -4.68 3.47 -0.76
N PHE A 201 -5.44 2.41 -0.46
CA PHE A 201 -6.21 2.26 0.75
C PHE A 201 -5.93 0.90 1.38
N VAL A 202 -5.47 0.92 2.63
CA VAL A 202 -5.25 -0.27 3.44
C VAL A 202 -5.99 -0.12 4.76
N GLU A 203 -6.84 -1.09 5.07
CA GLU A 203 -7.57 -1.14 6.34
C GLU A 203 -7.26 -2.45 7.05
N VAL A 204 -6.44 -2.36 8.11
CA VAL A 204 -6.13 -3.48 8.99
C VAL A 204 -7.12 -3.48 10.13
N GLN A 205 -8.04 -4.43 10.08
CA GLN A 205 -9.08 -4.60 11.08
C GLN A 205 -9.28 -6.05 11.46
N ARG A 206 -9.96 -6.22 12.59
CA ARG A 206 -10.53 -7.49 13.02
C ARG A 206 -11.74 -7.77 12.12
N LEU A 207 -11.64 -8.69 11.18
CA LEU A 207 -12.83 -9.12 10.42
C LEU A 207 -13.67 -10.07 11.27
N GLN A 208 -14.54 -9.47 12.08
CA GLN A 208 -15.77 -10.11 12.54
C GLN A 208 -16.81 -9.92 11.44
N LEU A 209 -17.20 -11.00 10.77
CA LEU A 209 -18.49 -11.00 10.09
C LEU A 209 -19.53 -10.88 11.22
N LEU A 210 -20.22 -9.75 11.25
CA LEU A 210 -21.46 -9.60 11.98
C LEU A 210 -22.59 -9.62 10.95
N LEU A 211 -23.56 -10.49 11.23
CA LEU A 211 -24.86 -10.71 10.60
C LEU A 211 -24.83 -11.63 9.36
N ALA A 212 -25.63 -12.69 9.25
CA ALA A 212 -26.75 -13.19 10.07
C ALA A 212 -26.79 -14.72 9.97
#